data_AF-A3YAA2-F1
#
_entry.id   AF-A3YAA2-F1
#
_cell.length_a   1.000
_cell.length_b   1.000
_cell.length_c   1.000
_cell.angle_alpha   90.00
_cell.angle_beta   90.00
_cell.angle_gamma   90.00
#
_symmetry.space_group_name_H-M   'P 1'
#
loop_
_entity.id
_entity.type
_entity.pdbx_description
1 polymer ?
#
loop_
_entity_poly.entity_id
_entity_poly.type
_entity_poly.pdbx_seq_one_letter_code
_entity_poly.pdbx_strand_id
1 'polypeptide(L)'
;MKSPMKRELTLDRLRMSAQTMILQSNWSEVGVQDIAKLANVSIGTFYNYFDSKDAALDDLKKVLSDVLYHDLEALLKVEMDPVSQLTLLIKYFFELANSKAVWAQYILGGTEFSDRLEPGVDQLLSPIMQAGKAKGLFSIDVDEVVVNFVEKGMFGLLRQALENQEQGQEIAVSCSELVLRLVGVPPTIAKEAAQRVCPCTPLYTLPVSVLSLNQTKNDYA
;
A
#
# COMPACT_ATOMS: atom_id res chain seq x y z
N MET A 1 21.61 11.70 19.74
CA MET A 1 21.50 10.61 18.73
C MET A 1 22.64 9.61 18.91
N LYS A 2 22.34 8.32 19.08
CA LYS A 2 23.34 7.24 18.95
C LYS A 2 23.59 7.01 17.46
N SER A 3 24.85 6.88 17.06
CA SER A 3 25.20 6.47 15.68
C SER A 3 24.57 5.10 15.39
N PRO A 4 23.93 4.90 14.22
CA PRO A 4 23.32 3.63 13.89
C PRO A 4 24.37 2.52 13.87
N MET A 5 24.02 1.35 14.39
CA MET A 5 24.99 0.25 14.49
C MET A 5 25.35 -0.24 13.07
N LYS A 6 26.60 -0.69 12.86
CA LYS A 6 27.07 -1.22 11.55
C LYS A 6 26.10 -2.25 10.93
N ARG A 7 25.41 -3.03 11.78
CA ARG A 7 24.38 -4.00 11.38
C ARG A 7 23.16 -3.31 10.73
N GLU A 8 22.63 -2.25 11.34
CA GLU A 8 21.45 -1.52 10.85
C GLU A 8 21.73 -0.84 9.51
N LEU A 9 22.89 -0.19 9.36
CA LEU A 9 23.31 0.42 8.10
C LEU A 9 23.42 -0.60 6.97
N THR A 10 23.88 -1.82 7.27
CA THR A 10 24.03 -2.87 6.27
C THR A 10 22.67 -3.46 5.88
N LEU A 11 21.78 -3.66 6.86
CA LEU A 11 20.40 -4.08 6.61
C LEU A 11 19.65 -3.05 5.75
N ASP A 12 19.81 -1.76 6.04
CA ASP A 12 19.17 -0.68 5.27
C ASP A 12 19.65 -0.67 3.80
N ARG A 13 20.96 -0.82 3.55
CA ARG A 13 21.49 -0.96 2.18
C ARG A 13 20.95 -2.18 1.44
N LEU A 14 20.83 -3.32 2.13
CA LEU A 14 20.24 -4.53 1.57
C LEU A 14 18.77 -4.32 1.18
N ARG A 15 17.97 -3.70 2.07
CA ARG A 15 16.57 -3.34 1.80
C ARG A 15 16.43 -2.38 0.63
N MET A 16 17.23 -1.31 0.58
CA MET A 16 17.21 -0.36 -0.53
C MET A 16 17.59 -1.02 -1.86
N SER A 17 18.55 -1.94 -1.83
CA SER A 17 18.97 -2.69 -3.02
C SER A 17 17.88 -3.64 -3.50
N ALA A 18 17.19 -4.33 -2.57
CA ALA A 18 16.03 -5.16 -2.90
C ALA A 18 14.89 -4.34 -3.50
N GLN A 19 14.61 -3.14 -2.95
CA GLN A 19 13.64 -2.20 -3.53
C GLN A 19 13.97 -1.85 -4.98
N THR A 20 15.22 -1.45 -5.24
CA THR A 20 15.67 -1.14 -6.61
C THR A 20 15.48 -2.33 -7.56
N MET A 21 15.83 -3.54 -7.12
CA MET A 21 15.71 -4.74 -7.96
C MET A 21 14.25 -5.07 -8.30
N ILE A 22 13.33 -4.97 -7.33
CA ILE A 22 11.88 -5.19 -7.55
C ILE A 22 11.31 -4.18 -8.55
N LEU A 23 11.78 -2.93 -8.50
CA LEU A 23 11.32 -1.87 -9.39
C LEU A 23 11.90 -1.97 -10.81
N GLN A 24 12.94 -2.77 -11.03
CA GLN A 24 13.63 -2.87 -12.32
C GLN A 24 13.40 -4.20 -13.04
N SER A 25 12.99 -5.25 -12.35
CA SER A 25 12.92 -6.60 -12.91
C SER A 25 11.85 -7.45 -12.22
N ASN A 26 11.40 -8.51 -12.90
CA ASN A 26 10.55 -9.51 -12.27
C ASN A 26 11.28 -10.15 -11.09
N TRP A 27 10.66 -10.18 -9.91
CA TRP A 27 11.31 -10.70 -8.69
C TRP A 27 11.77 -12.17 -8.82
N SER A 28 11.09 -12.95 -9.65
CA SER A 28 11.48 -14.32 -9.98
C SER A 28 12.88 -14.40 -10.60
N GLU A 29 13.28 -13.39 -11.38
CA GLU A 29 14.57 -13.30 -12.08
C GLU A 29 15.69 -12.71 -11.20
N VAL A 30 15.34 -11.99 -10.12
CA VAL A 30 16.31 -11.41 -9.20
C VAL A 30 17.00 -12.51 -8.39
N GLY A 31 18.34 -12.51 -8.41
CA GLY A 31 19.18 -13.39 -7.60
C GLY A 31 19.74 -12.72 -6.35
N VAL A 32 20.11 -13.52 -5.35
CA VAL A 32 20.79 -13.04 -4.14
C VAL A 32 22.10 -12.31 -4.48
N GLN A 33 22.82 -12.78 -5.52
CA GLN A 33 24.04 -12.13 -5.99
C GLN A 33 23.81 -10.70 -6.48
N ASP A 34 22.66 -10.42 -7.10
CA ASP A 34 22.36 -9.09 -7.66
C ASP A 34 22.10 -8.10 -6.54
N ILE A 35 21.32 -8.51 -5.54
CA ILE A 35 21.02 -7.72 -4.33
C ILE A 35 22.30 -7.46 -3.54
N ALA A 36 23.11 -8.50 -3.28
CA ALA A 36 24.35 -8.37 -2.52
C ALA A 36 25.36 -7.45 -3.23
N LYS A 37 25.49 -7.59 -4.54
CA LYS A 37 26.35 -6.73 -5.38
C LYS A 37 25.88 -5.27 -5.33
N LEU A 38 24.59 -5.01 -5.50
CA LEU A 38 24.05 -3.65 -5.45
C LEU A 38 24.21 -3.02 -4.05
N ALA A 39 24.06 -3.81 -2.99
CA ALA A 39 24.26 -3.36 -1.60
C ALA A 39 25.74 -3.22 -1.20
N ASN A 40 26.67 -3.55 -2.10
CA ASN A 40 28.11 -3.60 -1.87
C ASN A 40 28.51 -4.48 -0.67
N VAL A 41 27.97 -5.70 -0.62
CA VAL A 41 28.30 -6.71 0.39
C VAL A 41 28.58 -8.07 -0.24
N SER A 42 29.22 -8.98 0.50
CA SER A 42 29.37 -10.36 0.04
C SER A 42 28.05 -11.12 0.12
N ILE A 43 27.89 -12.18 -0.69
CA ILE A 43 26.75 -13.10 -0.61
C ILE A 43 26.64 -13.71 0.80
N GLY A 44 27.77 -14.08 1.42
CA GLY A 44 27.76 -14.56 2.81
C GLY A 44 27.26 -13.49 3.81
N THR A 45 27.48 -12.21 3.53
CA THR A 45 26.93 -11.12 4.35
C THR A 45 25.42 -11.03 4.20
N PHE A 46 24.86 -11.22 3.00
CA PHE A 46 23.41 -11.27 2.79
C PHE A 46 22.76 -12.32 3.69
N TYR A 47 23.32 -13.54 3.72
CA TYR A 47 22.79 -14.65 4.52
C TYR A 47 22.93 -14.45 6.05
N ASN A 48 23.67 -13.44 6.50
CA ASN A 48 23.66 -13.04 7.92
C ASN A 48 22.42 -12.21 8.33
N TYR A 49 21.61 -11.80 7.35
CA TYR A 49 20.38 -11.01 7.55
C TYR A 49 19.14 -11.72 7.06
N PHE A 50 19.22 -12.44 5.94
CA PHE A 50 18.08 -13.11 5.34
C PHE A 50 18.41 -14.55 4.95
N ASP A 51 17.52 -15.48 5.31
CA ASP A 51 17.71 -16.90 4.99
C ASP A 51 17.53 -17.19 3.49
N SER A 52 16.80 -16.34 2.78
CA SER A 52 16.54 -16.46 1.35
C SER A 52 16.22 -15.10 0.72
N LYS A 53 16.12 -15.06 -0.62
CA LYS A 53 15.59 -13.87 -1.30
C LYS A 53 14.15 -13.58 -0.89
N ASP A 54 13.31 -14.60 -0.71
CA ASP A 54 11.91 -14.42 -0.34
C ASP A 54 11.77 -13.89 1.09
N ALA A 55 12.63 -14.32 2.02
CA ALA A 55 12.70 -13.74 3.36
C ALA A 55 13.08 -12.25 3.33
N ALA A 56 13.93 -11.81 2.38
CA ALA A 56 14.23 -10.41 2.16
C ALA A 56 13.03 -9.64 1.57
N LEU A 57 12.23 -10.28 0.71
CA LEU A 57 10.99 -9.70 0.19
C LEU A 57 9.95 -9.55 1.31
N ASP A 58 9.76 -10.55 2.16
CA ASP A 58 8.82 -10.50 3.28
C ASP A 58 9.19 -9.41 4.29
N ASP A 59 10.47 -9.30 4.64
CA ASP A 59 10.97 -8.18 5.45
C ASP A 59 10.69 -6.82 4.79
N LEU A 60 10.89 -6.72 3.48
CA LEU A 60 10.61 -5.50 2.74
C LEU A 60 9.12 -5.17 2.69
N LYS A 61 8.24 -6.16 2.48
CA LYS A 61 6.78 -6.00 2.48
C LYS A 61 6.34 -5.39 3.81
N LYS A 62 6.77 -5.95 4.94
CA LYS A 62 6.44 -5.42 6.28
C LYS A 62 6.81 -3.96 6.41
N VAL A 63 8.06 -3.63 6.06
CA VAL A 63 8.56 -2.27 6.26
C VAL A 63 7.87 -1.25 5.34
N LEU A 64 7.65 -1.58 4.06
CA LEU A 64 6.97 -0.67 3.14
C LEU A 64 5.47 -0.56 3.47
N SER A 65 4.87 -1.63 3.98
CA SER A 65 3.50 -1.62 4.49
C SER A 65 3.37 -0.67 5.67
N ASP A 66 4.31 -0.69 6.62
CA ASP A 66 4.30 0.23 7.77
C ASP A 66 4.33 1.70 7.34
N VAL A 67 5.07 2.02 6.27
CA VAL A 67 5.12 3.38 5.71
C VAL A 67 3.77 3.80 5.14
N LEU A 68 3.18 2.94 4.31
CA LEU A 68 1.92 3.21 3.63
C LEU A 68 0.74 3.22 4.63
N TYR A 69 0.69 2.28 5.56
CA TYR A 69 -0.36 2.21 6.57
C TYR A 69 -0.30 3.36 7.56
N HIS A 70 0.89 3.84 7.92
CA HIS A 70 0.99 5.02 8.77
C HIS A 70 0.32 6.24 8.12
N ASP A 71 0.52 6.43 6.82
CA ASP A 71 -0.10 7.50 6.04
C ASP A 71 -1.62 7.30 5.90
N LEU A 72 -2.05 6.09 5.54
CA LEU A 72 -3.48 5.74 5.47
C LEU A 72 -4.20 5.90 6.81
N GLU A 73 -3.61 5.47 7.91
CA GLU A 73 -4.20 5.64 9.23
C GLU A 73 -4.35 7.12 9.60
N ALA A 74 -3.35 7.95 9.29
CA ALA A 74 -3.42 9.38 9.53
C ALA A 74 -4.56 10.01 8.72
N LEU A 75 -4.71 9.63 7.45
CA LEU A 75 -5.81 10.06 6.59
C LEU A 75 -7.18 9.62 7.13
N LEU A 76 -7.32 8.34 7.46
CA LEU A 76 -8.60 7.74 7.85
C LEU A 76 -9.06 8.16 9.26
N LYS A 77 -8.15 8.57 10.15
CA LYS A 77 -8.48 9.09 11.49
C LYS A 77 -9.15 10.47 11.44
N VAL A 78 -9.02 11.22 10.34
CA VAL A 78 -9.69 12.53 10.19
C VAL A 78 -11.21 12.37 10.03
N GLU A 79 -11.66 11.24 9.48
CA GLU A 79 -13.07 10.96 9.24
C GLU A 79 -13.63 9.94 10.24
N MET A 80 -14.81 10.23 10.81
CA MET A 80 -15.51 9.30 11.72
C MET A 80 -16.59 8.45 11.04
N ASP A 81 -16.85 8.71 9.76
CA ASP A 81 -17.93 8.11 8.98
C ASP A 81 -17.42 6.98 8.06
N PRO A 82 -17.93 5.73 8.18
CA PRO A 82 -17.51 4.60 7.35
C PRO A 82 -17.69 4.78 5.84
N VAL A 83 -18.71 5.52 5.38
CA VAL A 83 -18.90 5.82 3.95
C VAL A 83 -17.71 6.66 3.45
N SER A 84 -17.35 7.69 4.21
CA SER A 84 -16.21 8.56 3.93
C SER A 84 -14.88 7.83 4.04
N GLN A 85 -14.69 6.99 5.07
CA GLN A 85 -13.47 6.19 5.23
C GLN A 85 -13.27 5.20 4.08
N LEU A 86 -14.30 4.46 3.68
CA LEU A 86 -14.21 3.50 2.57
C LEU A 86 -13.91 4.23 1.25
N THR A 87 -14.56 5.37 1.02
CA THR A 87 -14.28 6.21 -0.15
C THR A 87 -12.83 6.69 -0.16
N LEU A 88 -12.33 7.24 0.95
CA LEU A 88 -10.97 7.75 1.05
C LEU A 88 -9.93 6.63 0.87
N LEU A 89 -10.16 5.45 1.43
CA LEU A 89 -9.27 4.30 1.26
C LEU A 89 -9.14 3.92 -0.22
N ILE A 90 -10.26 3.84 -0.95
CA ILE A 90 -10.26 3.56 -2.39
C ILE A 90 -9.51 4.68 -3.13
N LYS A 91 -9.91 5.94 -2.92
CA LYS A 91 -9.33 7.11 -3.60
C LYS A 91 -7.85 7.28 -3.32
N TYR A 92 -7.38 6.89 -2.13
CA TYR A 92 -5.97 6.94 -1.77
C TYR A 92 -5.10 6.16 -2.76
N PHE A 93 -5.49 4.92 -3.09
CA PHE A 93 -4.70 4.11 -4.02
C PHE A 93 -4.71 4.67 -5.44
N PHE A 94 -5.84 5.23 -5.90
CA PHE A 94 -5.90 5.91 -7.20
C PHE A 94 -5.04 7.18 -7.21
N GLU A 95 -5.06 7.97 -6.14
CA GLU A 95 -4.22 9.17 -6.03
C GLU A 95 -2.74 8.80 -5.92
N LEU A 96 -2.41 7.73 -5.22
CA LEU A 96 -1.06 7.16 -5.17
C LEU A 96 -0.61 6.70 -6.56
N ALA A 97 -1.48 6.04 -7.33
CA ALA A 97 -1.15 5.64 -8.70
C ALA A 97 -0.90 6.84 -9.62
N ASN A 98 -1.65 7.92 -9.44
CA ASN A 98 -1.52 9.15 -10.22
C ASN A 98 -0.30 10.00 -9.84
N SER A 99 -0.03 10.16 -8.54
CA SER A 99 0.97 11.11 -8.03
C SER A 99 2.31 10.46 -7.63
N LYS A 100 2.35 9.14 -7.44
CA LYS A 100 3.51 8.38 -6.94
C LYS A 100 3.79 7.15 -7.80
N ALA A 101 4.21 7.36 -9.04
CA ALA A 101 4.44 6.30 -10.03
C ALA A 101 5.29 5.12 -9.53
N VAL A 102 6.33 5.37 -8.73
CA VAL A 102 7.20 4.29 -8.20
C VAL A 102 6.48 3.41 -7.17
N TRP A 103 5.62 4.00 -6.33
CA TRP A 103 4.76 3.22 -5.43
C TRP A 103 3.71 2.44 -6.19
N ALA A 104 3.11 3.06 -7.22
CA ALA A 104 2.17 2.39 -8.12
C ALA A 104 2.82 1.16 -8.75
N GLN A 105 4.04 1.32 -9.27
CA GLN A 105 4.84 0.25 -9.86
C GLN A 105 5.14 -0.87 -8.85
N TYR A 106 5.52 -0.52 -7.62
CA TYR A 106 5.76 -1.50 -6.57
C TYR A 106 4.51 -2.35 -6.28
N ILE A 107 3.38 -1.70 -6.00
CA ILE A 107 2.12 -2.36 -5.63
C ILE A 107 1.57 -3.18 -6.81
N LEU A 108 1.48 -2.58 -8.00
CA LEU A 108 0.92 -3.21 -9.19
C LEU A 108 1.89 -4.16 -9.90
N GLY A 109 3.13 -4.28 -9.39
CA GLY A 109 4.05 -5.36 -9.72
C GLY A 109 3.69 -6.70 -9.07
N GLY A 110 2.67 -6.74 -8.21
CA GLY A 110 1.98 -7.96 -7.78
C GLY A 110 0.72 -8.24 -8.60
N THR A 111 0.03 -9.34 -8.32
CA THR A 111 -1.29 -9.69 -8.85
C THR A 111 -2.44 -9.28 -7.92
N GLU A 112 -2.11 -8.96 -6.67
CA GLU A 112 -3.02 -8.45 -5.64
C GLU A 112 -2.25 -7.60 -4.62
N PHE A 113 -2.95 -6.90 -3.71
CA PHE A 113 -2.25 -6.07 -2.73
C PHE A 113 -1.37 -6.89 -1.77
N SER A 114 -1.81 -8.09 -1.39
CA SER A 114 -1.12 -8.95 -0.42
C SER A 114 0.25 -9.47 -0.93
N ASP A 115 0.49 -9.44 -2.24
CA ASP A 115 1.80 -9.76 -2.82
C ASP A 115 2.88 -8.74 -2.42
N ARG A 116 2.47 -7.51 -2.12
CA ARG A 116 3.35 -6.36 -1.90
C ARG A 116 3.13 -5.68 -0.56
N LEU A 117 1.99 -5.91 0.08
CA LEU A 117 1.63 -5.36 1.37
C LEU A 117 1.34 -6.49 2.37
N GLU A 118 1.78 -6.34 3.61
CA GLU A 118 1.55 -7.29 4.70
C GLU A 118 1.00 -6.51 5.92
N PRO A 119 -0.21 -6.85 6.43
CA PRO A 119 -1.03 -8.02 6.08
C PRO A 119 -1.93 -7.86 4.83
N GLY A 120 -1.83 -6.77 4.06
CA GLY A 120 -2.68 -6.50 2.91
C GLY A 120 -3.77 -5.46 3.20
N VAL A 121 -4.57 -5.08 2.18
CA VAL A 121 -5.55 -3.98 2.33
C VAL A 121 -6.79 -4.42 3.12
N ASP A 122 -7.05 -5.72 3.23
CA ASP A 122 -8.18 -6.30 3.97
C ASP A 122 -8.18 -5.90 5.46
N GLN A 123 -7.00 -5.70 6.05
CA GLN A 123 -6.84 -5.23 7.42
C GLN A 123 -7.42 -3.83 7.66
N LEU A 124 -7.58 -3.04 6.60
CA LEU A 124 -8.24 -1.73 6.62
C LEU A 124 -9.69 -1.82 6.16
N LEU A 125 -9.97 -2.57 5.08
CA LEU A 125 -11.32 -2.73 4.53
C LEU A 125 -12.28 -3.36 5.54
N SER A 126 -11.88 -4.47 6.16
CA SER A 126 -12.75 -5.26 7.05
C SER A 126 -13.26 -4.42 8.24
N PRO A 127 -12.41 -3.73 9.04
CA PRO A 127 -12.90 -2.89 10.13
C PRO A 127 -13.83 -1.76 9.69
N ILE A 128 -13.55 -1.09 8.55
CA ILE A 128 -14.39 -0.01 8.02
C ILE A 128 -15.77 -0.56 7.63
N MET A 129 -15.80 -1.69 6.92
CA MET A 129 -17.03 -2.31 6.46
C MET A 129 -17.87 -2.83 7.63
N GLN A 130 -17.24 -3.48 8.62
CA GLN A 130 -17.92 -3.91 9.84
C GLN A 130 -18.48 -2.73 10.63
N ALA A 131 -17.74 -1.62 10.75
CA ALA A 131 -18.22 -0.42 11.41
C ALA A 131 -19.41 0.21 10.67
N GLY A 132 -19.39 0.24 9.35
CA GLY A 132 -20.52 0.72 8.53
C GLY A 132 -21.76 -0.14 8.69
N LYS A 133 -21.61 -1.47 8.75
CA LYS A 133 -22.72 -2.39 9.05
C LYS A 133 -23.26 -2.20 10.46
N ALA A 134 -22.40 -2.12 11.47
CA ALA A 134 -22.80 -1.92 12.86
C ALA A 134 -23.54 -0.60 13.09
N LYS A 135 -23.19 0.46 12.34
CA LYS A 135 -23.88 1.76 12.35
C LYS A 135 -25.16 1.79 11.49
N GLY A 136 -25.50 0.70 10.80
CA GLY A 136 -26.66 0.63 9.89
C GLY A 136 -26.50 1.46 8.60
N LEU A 137 -25.28 1.87 8.26
CA LEU A 137 -24.96 2.63 7.05
C LEU A 137 -24.77 1.71 5.84
N PHE A 138 -24.32 0.48 6.08
CA PHE A 138 -24.20 -0.58 5.08
C PHE A 138 -25.27 -1.64 5.33
N SER A 139 -25.94 -2.10 4.27
CA SER A 139 -27.09 -3.00 4.39
C SER A 139 -26.75 -4.48 4.17
N ILE A 140 -25.63 -4.78 3.52
CA ILE A 140 -25.16 -6.15 3.31
C ILE A 140 -24.50 -6.73 4.56
N ASP A 141 -24.44 -8.06 4.68
CA ASP A 141 -23.58 -8.69 5.68
C ASP A 141 -22.13 -8.62 5.20
N VAL A 142 -21.22 -8.33 6.13
CA VAL A 142 -19.79 -8.18 5.82
C VAL A 142 -19.10 -9.45 6.24
N ASP A 143 -18.70 -10.25 5.27
CA ASP A 143 -17.87 -11.44 5.43
C ASP A 143 -16.60 -11.33 4.57
N GLU A 144 -15.77 -12.36 4.62
CA GLU A 144 -14.52 -12.43 3.88
C GLU A 144 -14.73 -12.35 2.36
N VAL A 145 -15.83 -12.90 1.83
CA VAL A 145 -16.14 -12.91 0.39
C VAL A 145 -16.40 -11.48 -0.09
N VAL A 146 -17.16 -10.70 0.67
CA VAL A 146 -17.43 -9.29 0.33
C VAL A 146 -16.15 -8.47 0.37
N VAL A 147 -15.33 -8.63 1.43
CA VAL A 147 -14.06 -7.89 1.56
C VAL A 147 -13.12 -8.23 0.39
N ASN A 148 -12.96 -9.53 0.07
CA ASN A 148 -12.14 -9.99 -1.03
C ASN A 148 -12.64 -9.46 -2.39
N PHE A 149 -13.95 -9.49 -2.63
CA PHE A 149 -14.52 -8.95 -3.86
C PHE A 149 -14.22 -7.45 -4.03
N VAL A 150 -14.32 -6.67 -2.93
CA VAL A 150 -13.98 -5.25 -2.93
C VAL A 150 -12.48 -5.05 -3.21
N GLU A 151 -11.60 -5.78 -2.54
CA GLU A 151 -10.14 -5.70 -2.73
C GLU A 151 -9.73 -6.04 -4.17
N LYS A 152 -10.24 -7.14 -4.72
CA LYS A 152 -9.92 -7.58 -6.09
C LYS A 152 -10.50 -6.62 -7.14
N GLY A 153 -11.74 -6.16 -6.92
CA GLY A 153 -12.39 -5.20 -7.79
C GLY A 153 -11.65 -3.88 -7.86
N MET A 154 -11.24 -3.32 -6.70
CA MET A 154 -10.46 -2.09 -6.67
C MET A 154 -9.06 -2.27 -7.26
N PHE A 155 -8.38 -3.40 -7.02
CA PHE A 155 -7.04 -3.66 -7.57
C PHE A 155 -7.07 -3.73 -9.11
N GLY A 156 -8.07 -4.42 -9.68
CA GLY A 156 -8.24 -4.51 -11.13
C GLY A 156 -8.51 -3.14 -11.77
N LEU A 157 -9.40 -2.34 -11.18
CA LEU A 157 -9.70 -0.99 -11.66
C LEU A 157 -8.52 -0.03 -11.48
N LEU A 158 -7.73 -0.19 -10.40
CA LEU A 158 -6.51 0.58 -10.19
C LEU A 158 -5.47 0.29 -11.27
N ARG A 159 -5.28 -0.98 -11.65
CA ARG A 159 -4.41 -1.36 -12.77
C ARG A 159 -4.88 -0.75 -14.08
N GLN A 160 -6.18 -0.84 -14.37
CA GLN A 160 -6.77 -0.22 -15.56
C GLN A 160 -6.59 1.30 -15.60
N ALA A 161 -6.70 1.97 -14.45
CA ALA A 161 -6.47 3.41 -14.33
C ALA A 161 -5.02 3.82 -14.58
N LEU A 162 -4.05 3.00 -14.17
CA LEU A 162 -2.64 3.24 -14.46
C LEU A 162 -2.34 3.13 -15.96
N GLU A 163 -2.97 2.16 -16.64
CA GLU A 163 -2.84 1.96 -18.10
C GLU A 163 -3.52 3.07 -18.91
N ASN A 164 -4.58 3.68 -18.37
CA ASN A 164 -5.39 4.73 -19.01
C ASN A 164 -5.39 6.02 -18.20
N GLN A 165 -4.23 6.69 -18.11
CA GLN A 165 -4.03 7.85 -17.23
C GLN A 165 -5.08 8.97 -17.40
N GLU A 166 -5.54 9.22 -18.64
CA GLU A 166 -6.55 10.25 -18.93
C GLU A 166 -7.89 9.98 -18.24
N GLN A 167 -8.24 8.70 -18.01
CA GLN A 167 -9.50 8.28 -17.39
C GLN A 167 -9.32 7.86 -15.93
N GLY A 168 -8.11 7.93 -15.37
CA GLY A 168 -7.82 7.42 -14.03
C GLY A 168 -8.71 8.02 -12.93
N GLN A 169 -9.02 9.32 -13.02
CA GLN A 169 -9.92 9.99 -12.07
C GLN A 169 -11.37 9.52 -12.20
N GLU A 170 -11.87 9.34 -13.43
CA GLU A 170 -13.23 8.84 -13.68
C GLU A 170 -13.40 7.40 -13.22
N ILE A 171 -12.39 6.55 -13.45
CA ILE A 171 -12.34 5.18 -12.93
C ILE A 171 -12.34 5.20 -11.39
N ALA A 172 -11.59 6.10 -10.75
CA ALA A 172 -11.57 6.22 -9.29
C ALA A 172 -12.95 6.61 -8.72
N VAL A 173 -13.66 7.55 -9.36
CA VAL A 173 -15.04 7.91 -9.00
C VAL A 173 -15.98 6.72 -9.18
N SER A 174 -15.94 6.07 -10.34
CA SER A 174 -16.80 4.92 -10.64
C SER A 174 -16.56 3.75 -9.70
N CYS A 175 -15.29 3.44 -9.42
CA CYS A 175 -14.90 2.41 -8.45
C CYS A 175 -15.48 2.70 -7.06
N SER A 176 -15.35 3.95 -6.59
CA SER A 176 -15.87 4.36 -5.28
C SER A 176 -17.39 4.23 -5.22
N GLU A 177 -18.12 4.73 -6.23
CA GLU A 177 -19.58 4.62 -6.28
C GLU A 177 -20.03 3.15 -6.31
N LEU A 178 -19.40 2.32 -7.15
CA LEU A 178 -19.73 0.90 -7.29
C LEU A 178 -19.56 0.15 -5.96
N VAL A 179 -18.43 0.36 -5.27
CA VAL A 179 -18.17 -0.28 -3.98
C VAL A 179 -19.17 0.19 -2.92
N LEU A 180 -19.49 1.48 -2.86
CA LEU A 180 -20.49 2.01 -1.91
C LEU A 180 -21.88 1.42 -2.17
N ARG A 181 -22.28 1.30 -3.44
CA ARG A 181 -23.56 0.68 -3.82
C ARG A 181 -23.58 -0.81 -3.53
N LEU A 182 -22.47 -1.51 -3.75
CA LEU A 182 -22.31 -2.92 -3.40
C LEU A 182 -22.56 -3.15 -1.92
N VAL A 183 -21.98 -2.32 -1.04
CA VAL A 183 -22.19 -2.42 0.41
C VAL A 183 -23.55 -1.90 0.87
N GLY A 184 -24.38 -1.44 -0.08
CA GLY A 184 -25.77 -1.09 0.14
C GLY A 184 -26.02 0.36 0.59
N VAL A 185 -25.07 1.26 0.33
CA VAL A 185 -25.28 2.71 0.50
C VAL A 185 -26.29 3.19 -0.57
N PRO A 186 -27.28 4.04 -0.20
CA PRO A 186 -28.23 4.59 -1.15
C PRO A 186 -27.55 5.26 -2.36
N PRO A 187 -28.05 5.09 -3.60
CA PRO A 187 -27.36 5.56 -4.81
C PRO A 187 -27.02 7.06 -4.81
N THR A 188 -27.88 7.90 -4.24
CA THR A 188 -27.65 9.35 -4.14
C THR A 188 -26.46 9.66 -3.23
N ILE A 189 -26.40 9.03 -2.05
CA ILE A 189 -25.32 9.18 -1.08
C ILE A 189 -24.02 8.61 -1.65
N ALA A 190 -24.08 7.44 -2.30
CA ALA A 190 -22.92 6.81 -2.92
C ALA A 190 -22.30 7.70 -4.00
N LYS A 191 -23.14 8.29 -4.87
CA LYS A 191 -22.69 9.20 -5.92
C LYS A 191 -22.06 10.47 -5.36
N GLU A 192 -22.64 11.06 -4.32
CA GLU A 192 -22.08 12.24 -3.65
C GLU A 192 -20.74 11.93 -2.99
N ALA A 193 -20.68 10.86 -2.20
CA ALA A 193 -19.46 10.43 -1.53
C ALA A 193 -18.34 10.12 -2.53
N ALA A 194 -18.63 9.47 -3.65
CA ALA A 194 -17.65 9.14 -4.69
C ALA A 194 -16.95 10.34 -5.34
N GLN A 195 -17.52 11.56 -5.22
CA GLN A 195 -16.90 12.80 -5.68
C GLN A 195 -15.86 13.35 -4.70
N ARG A 196 -15.73 12.78 -3.50
CA ARG A 196 -14.75 13.22 -2.51
C ARG A 196 -13.34 13.12 -3.08
N VAL A 197 -12.57 14.18 -2.84
CA VAL A 197 -11.15 14.26 -3.20
C VAL A 197 -10.34 13.69 -2.05
N CYS A 198 -9.44 12.75 -2.35
CA CYS A 198 -8.41 12.35 -1.40
C CYS A 198 -7.35 13.46 -1.37
N PRO A 199 -6.98 13.98 -0.18
CA PRO A 199 -5.82 14.87 -0.10
C PRO A 199 -4.57 14.12 -0.60
N CYS A 200 -3.63 14.87 -1.21
CA CYS A 200 -2.43 14.29 -1.80
C CYS A 200 -1.67 13.40 -0.79
N THR A 201 -1.06 12.32 -1.27
CA THR A 201 -0.37 11.35 -0.42
C THR A 201 1.07 11.81 -0.14
N PRO A 202 1.45 12.20 1.09
CA PRO A 202 2.80 12.64 1.42
C PRO A 202 3.75 11.42 1.57
N LEU A 203 3.70 10.46 0.65
CA LEU A 203 4.60 9.32 0.65
C LEU A 203 5.99 9.70 0.14
N TYR A 204 7.00 9.19 0.83
CA TYR A 204 8.41 9.23 0.41
C TYR A 204 8.59 8.48 -0.91
N THR A 205 9.51 8.92 -1.76
CA THR A 205 9.82 8.24 -3.02
C THR A 205 10.64 6.97 -2.77
N LEU A 206 10.31 5.86 -3.43
CA LEU A 206 11.11 4.64 -3.40
C LEU A 206 12.30 4.73 -4.39
N PRO A 207 13.45 4.08 -4.10
CA PRO A 207 13.74 3.34 -2.89
C PRO A 207 13.96 4.27 -1.69
N VAL A 208 13.45 3.88 -0.52
CA VAL A 208 13.51 4.66 0.72
C VAL A 208 14.37 3.96 1.77
N SER A 209 15.18 4.76 2.49
CA SER A 209 15.95 4.30 3.65
C SER A 209 15.04 4.23 4.87
N VAL A 210 14.84 3.01 5.37
CA VAL A 210 14.03 2.71 6.56
C VAL A 210 14.67 3.31 7.81
N LEU A 211 16.01 3.25 7.85
CA LEU A 211 16.77 3.85 8.92
C LEU A 211 16.52 5.35 9.02
N SER A 212 16.41 6.03 7.88
CA SER A 212 16.16 7.48 7.82
C SER A 212 14.74 7.82 8.28
N LEU A 213 13.74 7.02 7.88
CA LEU A 213 12.34 7.18 8.30
C LEU A 213 12.15 7.08 9.82
N ASN A 214 12.87 6.16 10.46
CA ASN A 214 12.79 5.97 11.92
C ASN A 214 13.50 7.09 12.70
N GLN A 215 14.49 7.76 12.09
CA GLN A 215 15.15 8.90 12.71
C GLN A 215 14.24 10.13 12.70
N THR A 216 13.56 10.41 11.59
CA THR A 216 12.58 11.51 11.52
C THR A 216 11.39 11.29 12.46
N LYS A 217 10.91 10.06 12.66
CA LYS A 217 9.83 9.78 13.64
C LYS A 217 10.23 10.09 15.09
N ASN A 218 11.51 9.94 15.44
CA ASN A 218 12.01 10.23 16.79
C ASN A 218 12.32 11.70 17.04
N ASP A 219 12.44 12.53 16.00
CA ASP A 219 12.69 13.97 16.14
C ASP A 219 11.41 14.78 16.42
N TYR A 220 10.23 14.15 16.36
CA TYR A 220 8.92 14.73 16.68
C TYR A 220 8.25 14.12 17.93
N ALA A 221 8.99 13.31 18.70
CA ALA A 221 8.57 12.76 19.99
C ALA A 221 9.32 13.44 21.14
#